data_AF-A0A916YJU8-F1
#
_entry.id   AF-A0A916YJU8-F1
#
_cell.length_a   1.000
_cell.length_b   1.000
_cell.length_c   1.000
_cell.angle_alpha   90.00
_cell.angle_beta   90.00
_cell.angle_gamma   90.00
#
_symmetry.space_group_name_H-M   'P 1'
#
loop_
_entity.id
_entity.type
_entity.pdbx_description
1 polymer ?
#
loop_
_entity_poly.entity_id
_entity_poly.type
_entity_poly.pdbx_seq_one_letter_code
_entity_poly.pdbx_strand_id
1 'polypeptide(L)'
;MGIVRSLDLRERVVAAVAEGASRHAAAKRYSVSVSSAIRWKALAASKGSPAPGKQGRPLGKGPLADRTDFLIAAIEAQPDMTMKELASRLLATRGVSGAEWTLSRLLNRAGYAYKKTADGVGMRTRRCG
;
A
#
# COMPACT_ATOMS: atom_id res chain seq x y z
N MET A 1 8.52 17.06 2.23
CA MET A 1 8.81 15.60 2.12
C MET A 1 10.16 15.34 2.78
N GLY A 2 10.24 14.47 3.79
CA GLY A 2 11.51 14.17 4.48
C GLY A 2 12.26 13.02 3.80
N ILE A 3 13.56 13.20 3.52
CA ILE A 3 14.42 12.16 2.95
C ILE A 3 14.57 11.03 3.98
N VAL A 4 14.30 9.79 3.56
CA VAL A 4 14.59 8.60 4.37
C VAL A 4 16.09 8.40 4.37
N ARG A 5 16.72 8.53 5.54
CA ARG A 5 18.12 8.09 5.68
C ARG A 5 18.21 6.58 5.51
N SER A 6 19.23 6.12 4.79
CA SER A 6 19.50 4.71 4.46
C SER A 6 19.43 3.81 5.69
N LEU A 7 18.98 2.57 5.51
CA LEU A 7 18.83 1.60 6.61
C LEU A 7 20.16 1.31 7.30
N ASP A 8 21.21 1.04 6.50
CA ASP A 8 22.57 0.79 6.98
C ASP A 8 23.08 1.90 7.91
N LEU A 9 22.84 3.18 7.59
CA LEU A 9 23.23 4.28 8.47
C LEU A 9 22.54 4.21 9.84
N ARG A 10 21.28 3.78 9.88
CA ARG A 10 20.54 3.64 11.14
C ARG A 10 21.04 2.45 11.94
N GLU A 11 21.30 1.35 11.27
CA GLU A 11 21.84 0.12 11.88
C GLU A 11 23.19 0.39 12.52
N ARG A 12 24.10 1.08 11.83
CA ARG A 12 25.40 1.47 12.40
C ARG A 12 25.29 2.37 13.63
N VAL A 13 24.36 3.34 13.60
CA VAL A 13 24.10 4.21 14.76
C VAL A 13 23.55 3.40 15.94
N VAL A 14 22.64 2.47 15.70
CA VAL A 14 22.08 1.61 16.76
C VAL A 14 23.14 0.65 17.31
N ALA A 15 23.96 0.05 16.44
CA ALA A 15 25.06 -0.83 16.82
C ALA A 15 26.07 -0.10 17.72
N ALA A 16 26.52 1.10 17.32
CA ALA A 16 27.41 1.90 18.15
C ALA A 16 26.84 2.22 19.54
N VAL A 17 25.53 2.45 19.64
CA VAL A 17 24.86 2.67 20.93
C VAL A 17 24.75 1.37 21.73
N ALA A 18 24.57 0.22 21.07
CA ALA A 18 24.57 -1.09 21.71
C ALA A 18 25.97 -1.50 22.23
N GLU A 19 27.03 -1.07 21.54
CA GLU A 19 28.44 -1.21 21.93
C GLU A 19 28.85 -0.30 23.10
N GLY A 20 27.93 0.50 23.64
CA GLY A 20 28.16 1.35 24.82
C GLY A 20 28.34 2.85 24.53
N ALA A 21 28.29 3.29 23.27
CA ALA A 21 28.35 4.71 22.97
C ALA A 21 27.07 5.44 23.43
N SER A 22 27.23 6.67 23.92
CA SER A 22 26.07 7.52 24.16
C SER A 22 25.39 7.88 22.85
N ARG A 23 24.07 8.13 22.88
CA ARG A 23 23.30 8.55 21.69
C ARG A 23 23.84 9.85 21.06
N HIS A 24 24.42 10.73 21.88
CA HIS A 24 25.08 11.95 21.43
C HIS A 24 26.41 11.66 20.72
N ALA A 25 27.21 10.74 21.27
CA ALA A 25 28.47 10.32 20.66
C ALA A 25 28.23 9.62 19.31
N ALA A 26 27.24 8.72 19.24
CA ALA A 26 26.86 8.07 17.98
C ALA A 26 26.34 9.09 16.95
N ALA A 27 25.52 10.06 17.37
CA ALA A 27 25.03 11.10 16.47
C ALA A 27 26.17 11.93 15.86
N LYS A 28 27.17 12.31 16.68
CA LYS A 28 28.37 13.03 16.24
C LYS A 28 29.22 12.18 15.30
N ARG A 29 29.43 10.89 15.61
CA ARG A 29 30.24 9.95 14.81
C ARG A 29 29.69 9.74 13.40
N TYR A 30 28.37 9.69 13.25
CA TYR A 30 27.70 9.40 11.98
C TYR A 30 27.08 10.64 11.31
N SER A 31 27.38 11.85 11.79
CA SER A 31 26.86 13.12 11.24
C SER A 31 25.33 13.15 11.11
N VAL A 32 24.63 12.63 12.11
CA VAL A 32 23.15 12.64 12.20
C VAL A 32 22.69 13.50 13.37
N SER A 33 21.44 13.98 13.33
CA SER A 33 20.88 14.68 14.47
C SER A 33 20.72 13.74 15.67
N VAL A 34 20.95 14.25 16.87
CA VAL A 34 20.75 13.50 18.13
C VAL A 34 19.32 12.95 18.21
N SER A 35 18.33 13.75 17.80
CA SER A 35 16.92 13.34 17.72
C SER A 35 16.68 12.15 16.80
N SER A 36 17.46 11.99 15.73
CA SER A 36 17.37 10.83 14.83
C SER A 36 17.98 9.59 15.47
N ALA A 37 19.15 9.71 16.11
CA ALA A 37 19.77 8.61 16.85
C ALA A 37 18.86 8.09 17.99
N ILE A 38 18.21 9.01 18.74
CA ILE A 38 17.23 8.66 19.77
C ILE A 38 16.06 7.87 19.18
N ARG A 39 15.46 8.38 18.08
CA ARG A 39 14.32 7.71 17.42
C ARG A 39 14.69 6.32 16.89
N TRP A 40 15.85 6.17 16.27
CA TRP A 40 16.28 4.87 15.72
C TRP A 40 16.54 3.85 16.83
N LYS A 41 17.18 4.25 17.93
CA LYS A 41 17.36 3.39 19.12
C LYS A 41 16.01 2.97 19.70
N ALA A 42 15.07 3.90 19.86
CA ALA A 42 13.74 3.60 20.38
C ALA A 42 12.96 2.65 19.46
N LEU A 43 13.11 2.81 18.14
CA LEU A 43 12.48 1.93 17.16
C LEU A 43 13.09 0.52 17.17
N ALA A 44 14.41 0.41 17.24
CA ALA A 44 15.10 -0.87 17.39
C ALA A 44 14.71 -1.59 18.68
N ALA A 45 14.58 -0.87 19.80
CA ALA A 45 14.16 -1.47 21.06
C ALA A 45 12.69 -1.94 21.07
N SER A 46 11.81 -1.29 20.31
CA SER A 46 10.37 -1.62 20.28
C SER A 46 9.99 -2.61 19.18
N LYS A 47 10.66 -2.58 18.03
CA LYS A 47 10.32 -3.39 16.83
C LYS A 47 11.44 -4.35 16.40
N GLY A 48 12.55 -4.39 17.12
CA GLY A 48 13.74 -5.19 16.75
C GLY A 48 14.55 -4.62 15.58
N SER A 49 14.11 -3.53 14.94
CA SER A 49 14.80 -2.92 13.80
C SER A 49 14.66 -1.39 13.76
N PRO A 50 15.71 -0.64 13.35
CA PRO A 50 15.61 0.80 13.11
C PRO A 50 14.99 1.16 11.74
N ALA A 51 14.49 0.16 11.00
CA ALA A 51 13.87 0.35 9.70
C ALA A 51 12.67 1.31 9.78
N PRO A 52 12.55 2.26 8.83
CA PRO A 52 11.37 3.11 8.76
C PRO A 52 10.11 2.25 8.52
N GLY A 53 8.99 2.67 9.10
CA GLY A 53 7.70 2.09 8.71
C GLY A 53 7.39 2.37 7.24
N LYS A 54 6.41 1.63 6.68
CA LYS A 54 5.91 1.87 5.31
C LYS A 54 5.52 3.34 5.18
N GLN A 55 6.23 4.07 4.32
CA GLN A 55 5.91 5.45 4.00
C GLN A 55 4.82 5.50 2.93
N GLY A 56 3.90 6.44 3.08
CA GLY A 56 2.77 6.62 2.18
C GLY A 56 1.45 6.12 2.77
N ARG A 57 0.36 6.40 2.03
CA ARG A 57 -0.99 5.98 2.43
C ARG A 57 -1.02 4.45 2.56
N PRO A 58 -1.56 3.90 3.66
CA PRO A 58 -1.72 2.45 3.81
C PRO A 58 -2.42 1.85 2.59
N LEU A 59 -1.83 0.81 2.02
CA LEU A 59 -2.42 0.08 0.89
C LEU A 59 -3.75 -0.54 1.37
N GLY A 60 -4.83 -0.37 0.60
CA GLY A 60 -6.12 -1.00 0.91
C GLY A 60 -6.90 -0.39 2.08
N LYS A 61 -6.65 0.87 2.46
CA LYS A 61 -7.52 1.61 3.41
C LYS A 61 -8.26 2.73 2.67
N GLY A 62 -9.55 2.53 2.42
CA GLY A 62 -10.47 3.49 1.84
C GLY A 62 -11.89 2.89 1.77
N PRO A 63 -12.93 3.71 1.56
CA PRO A 63 -14.32 3.25 1.60
C PRO A 63 -14.64 2.11 0.60
N LEU A 64 -13.78 1.86 -0.39
CA LEU A 64 -13.96 0.76 -1.33
C LEU A 64 -13.17 -0.52 -0.97
N ALA A 65 -12.25 -0.49 0.00
CA ALA A 65 -11.45 -1.66 0.34
C ALA A 65 -12.30 -2.80 0.91
N ASP A 66 -13.21 -2.48 1.83
CA ASP A 66 -14.18 -3.42 2.42
C ASP A 66 -15.27 -3.87 1.43
N ARG A 67 -15.26 -3.32 0.21
CA ARG A 67 -16.27 -3.53 -0.83
C ARG A 67 -15.68 -4.14 -2.10
N THR A 68 -14.39 -4.49 -2.05
CA THR A 68 -13.67 -5.16 -3.14
C THR A 68 -14.29 -6.51 -3.44
N ASP A 69 -14.68 -7.27 -2.42
CA ASP A 69 -15.26 -8.60 -2.56
C ASP A 69 -16.61 -8.56 -3.30
N PHE A 70 -17.43 -7.54 -3.04
CA PHE A 70 -18.69 -7.35 -3.76
C PHE A 70 -18.47 -7.05 -5.25
N LEU A 71 -17.47 -6.22 -5.57
CA LEU A 71 -17.13 -5.89 -6.96
C LEU A 71 -16.56 -7.11 -7.69
N ILE A 72 -15.77 -7.93 -7.00
CA ILE A 72 -15.25 -9.20 -7.53
C ILE A 72 -16.40 -10.16 -7.81
N ALA A 73 -17.27 -10.41 -6.83
CA ALA A 73 -18.41 -11.32 -6.99
C ALA A 73 -19.36 -10.89 -8.12
N ALA A 74 -19.58 -9.58 -8.29
CA ALA A 74 -20.41 -9.06 -9.38
C ALA A 74 -19.82 -9.35 -10.77
N ILE A 75 -18.49 -9.31 -10.90
CA ILE A 75 -17.79 -9.57 -12.17
C ILE A 75 -17.62 -11.06 -12.43
N GLU A 76 -17.44 -11.87 -11.39
CA GLU A 76 -17.43 -13.33 -11.53
C GLU A 76 -18.80 -13.85 -11.98
N ALA A 77 -19.88 -13.24 -11.49
CA ALA A 77 -21.24 -13.56 -11.93
C ALA A 77 -21.53 -13.09 -13.36
N GLN A 78 -20.98 -11.93 -13.77
CA GLN A 78 -21.19 -11.34 -15.08
C GLN A 78 -19.94 -10.60 -15.59
N PRO A 79 -19.04 -11.30 -16.32
CA PRO A 79 -17.72 -10.76 -16.69
C PRO A 79 -17.76 -9.76 -17.87
N ASP A 80 -18.85 -9.70 -18.61
CA ASP A 80 -19.12 -8.78 -19.74
C ASP A 80 -19.71 -7.43 -19.30
N MET A 81 -19.99 -7.26 -17.99
CA MET A 81 -20.58 -6.04 -17.46
C MET A 81 -19.68 -4.81 -17.65
N THR A 82 -20.27 -3.74 -18.16
CA THR A 82 -19.57 -2.46 -18.34
C THR A 82 -19.33 -1.76 -17.00
N MET A 83 -18.37 -0.83 -16.96
CA MET A 83 -18.11 -0.08 -15.72
C MET A 83 -19.24 0.84 -15.31
N LYS A 84 -20.01 1.35 -16.27
CA LYS A 84 -21.18 2.18 -16.01
C LYS A 84 -22.27 1.36 -15.31
N GLU A 85 -22.53 0.14 -15.81
CA GLU A 85 -23.49 -0.78 -15.18
C GLU A 85 -23.04 -1.21 -13.79
N LEU A 86 -21.74 -1.49 -13.61
CA LEU A 86 -21.19 -1.81 -12.29
C LEU A 86 -21.33 -0.64 -11.30
N ALA A 87 -21.09 0.59 -11.75
CA ALA A 87 -21.27 1.79 -10.95
C ALA A 87 -22.75 2.01 -10.56
N SER A 88 -23.68 1.84 -11.51
CA SER A 88 -25.12 1.91 -11.25
C SER A 88 -25.58 0.81 -10.28
N ARG A 89 -25.10 -0.42 -10.44
CA ARG A 89 -25.41 -1.54 -9.55
C ARG A 89 -24.86 -1.32 -8.14
N LEU A 90 -23.66 -0.76 -8.02
CA LEU A 90 -23.06 -0.39 -6.74
C LEU A 90 -23.89 0.70 -6.04
N LEU A 91 -24.34 1.71 -6.78
CA LEU A 91 -25.20 2.76 -6.25
C LEU A 91 -26.55 2.21 -5.77
N ALA A 92 -27.20 1.36 -6.58
CA ALA A 92 -28.50 0.78 -6.24
C ALA A 92 -28.44 -0.18 -5.05
N THR A 93 -27.37 -0.99 -4.94
CA THR A 93 -27.27 -2.04 -3.92
C THR A 93 -26.67 -1.54 -2.61
N ARG A 94 -25.72 -0.59 -2.68
CA ARG A 94 -24.91 -0.16 -1.53
C ARG A 94 -25.01 1.34 -1.24
N GLY A 95 -25.71 2.12 -2.07
CA GLY A 95 -25.85 3.57 -1.89
C GLY A 95 -24.57 4.36 -2.13
N VAL A 96 -23.56 3.75 -2.78
CA VAL A 96 -22.23 4.38 -2.97
C VAL A 96 -22.03 4.69 -4.44
N SER A 97 -21.76 5.97 -4.73
CA SER A 97 -21.29 6.40 -6.05
C SER A 97 -19.78 6.19 -6.15
N GLY A 98 -19.34 5.42 -7.15
CA GLY A 98 -17.94 5.24 -7.48
C GLY A 98 -17.73 5.56 -8.95
N ALA A 99 -16.86 6.54 -9.24
CA ALA A 99 -16.47 6.83 -10.62
C ALA A 99 -15.88 5.56 -11.28
N GLU A 100 -16.15 5.37 -12.57
CA GLU A 100 -15.79 4.18 -13.35
C GLU A 100 -14.28 3.91 -13.31
N TRP A 101 -13.47 4.97 -13.36
CA TRP A 101 -12.01 4.92 -13.23
C TRP A 101 -11.57 4.29 -11.89
N THR A 102 -12.24 4.66 -10.79
CA THR A 102 -11.91 4.17 -9.45
C THR A 102 -12.21 2.68 -9.33
N LEU A 103 -13.36 2.25 -9.86
CA LEU A 103 -13.74 0.83 -9.91
C LEU A 103 -12.76 0.05 -10.79
N SER A 104 -12.43 0.55 -11.98
CA SER A 104 -11.49 -0.09 -12.88
C SER A 104 -10.11 -0.27 -12.25
N ARG A 105 -9.59 0.77 -11.56
CA ARG A 105 -8.29 0.70 -10.87
C ARG A 105 -8.30 -0.29 -9.71
N LEU A 106 -9.42 -0.40 -9.00
CA LEU A 106 -9.59 -1.35 -7.90
C LEU A 106 -9.62 -2.79 -8.40
N LEU A 107 -10.34 -3.06 -9.48
CA LEU A 107 -10.41 -4.38 -10.12
C LEU A 107 -9.09 -4.80 -10.74
N ASN A 108 -8.40 -3.87 -11.42
CA ASN A 108 -7.05 -4.13 -11.95
C ASN A 108 -6.09 -4.49 -10.81
N ARG A 109 -6.22 -3.86 -9.64
CA ARG A 109 -5.43 -4.19 -8.45
C ARG A 109 -5.80 -5.55 -7.84
N ALA A 110 -7.06 -5.96 -7.93
CA ALA A 110 -7.51 -7.31 -7.55
C ALA A 110 -7.11 -8.39 -8.58
N GLY A 111 -6.50 -8.01 -9.70
CA GLY A 111 -6.04 -8.93 -10.73
C GLY A 111 -7.02 -9.17 -11.88
N TYR A 112 -8.15 -8.45 -11.95
CA TYR A 112 -9.11 -8.55 -13.05
C TYR A 112 -8.75 -7.55 -14.15
N ALA A 113 -8.47 -8.03 -15.34
CA ALA A 113 -8.23 -7.20 -16.52
C ALA A 113 -9.36 -7.38 -17.53
N TYR A 114 -9.76 -6.29 -18.19
CA TYR A 114 -10.66 -6.35 -19.34
C TYR A 114 -9.88 -6.82 -20.57
N LYS A 115 -10.32 -7.91 -21.20
CA LYS A 115 -9.77 -8.43 -22.45
C LYS A 115 -10.86 -8.46 -23.50
N LYS A 116 -10.53 -8.06 -24.73
CA LYS A 116 -11.40 -8.26 -25.90
C LYS A 116 -11.14 -9.65 -26.47
N THR A 117 -12.17 -10.45 -26.67
CA THR A 117 -12.06 -11.75 -27.36
C THR A 117 -12.14 -11.55 -28.87
N ALA A 118 -11.76 -12.58 -29.65
CA ALA A 118 -11.84 -12.55 -31.10
C ALA A 118 -13.26 -12.31 -31.61
N ASP A 119 -14.28 -12.69 -30.82
CA ASP A 119 -15.71 -12.52 -31.11
C ASP A 119 -16.21 -11.08 -30.89
N GLY A 120 -15.33 -10.14 -30.56
CA GLY A 120 -15.66 -8.73 -30.34
C GLY A 120 -16.28 -8.41 -28.98
N VAL A 121 -16.62 -9.44 -28.19
CA VAL A 121 -17.09 -9.30 -26.80
C VAL A 121 -15.89 -9.05 -25.89
N GLY A 122 -16.00 -8.05 -25.02
CA GLY A 122 -14.97 -7.83 -24.01
C GLY A 122 -15.40 -8.36 -22.66
N MET A 123 -14.57 -9.22 -22.08
CA MET A 123 -14.81 -9.84 -20.77
C MET A 123 -13.68 -9.51 -19.81
N ARG A 124 -14.01 -9.38 -18.52
CA ARG A 124 -13.01 -9.30 -17.47
C ARG A 124 -12.65 -10.69 -16.98
N THR A 125 -11.38 -11.04 -17.12
CA THR A 125 -10.82 -12.29 -16.59
C THR A 125 -9.74 -11.97 -15.58
N ARG A 126 -9.60 -12.84 -14.57
CA ARG A 126 -8.43 -12.80 -13.69
C ARG A 126 -7.18 -13.02 -14.54
N ARG A 127 -6.13 -12.23 -14.31
CA ARG A 127 -4.83 -12.50 -14.93
C ARG A 127 -4.34 -13.84 -14.38
N CYS A 128 -4.21 -14.84 -15.25
CA CYS A 128 -3.29 -15.93 -14.98
C CYS A 128 -1.89 -15.31 -14.91
N GLY A 129 -1.23 -15.51 -13.76
CA GLY A 129 0.14 -15.04 -13.52
C GLY A 129 1.13 -15.76 -14.40
#